data_AF-A0A8C9W0A9-F1
#
_entry.id   AF-A0A8C9W0A9-F1
#
_cell.length_a   1.000
_cell.length_b   1.000
_cell.length_c   1.000
_cell.angle_alpha   90.00
_cell.angle_beta   90.00
_cell.angle_gamma   90.00
#
_symmetry.space_group_name_H-M   'P 1'
#
loop_
_entity.id
_entity.type
_entity.pdbx_description
1 polymer ?
#
loop_
_entity_poly.entity_id
_entity_poly.type
_entity_poly.pdbx_seq_one_letter_code
_entity_poly.pdbx_strand_id
1 'polypeptide(L)'
;MSSSSCPPQSPAVAKTEVTVEGESPVLAATFAYWDNILGPRVRHIWVPKGPPALTLGDGDITFLANHTLNGEILRSAESGAVDVKFFVLAEKGVVIVSLIFDGDLKGDRNTCALSIILPQTELDFYLPLHAVCVERLKHIIRKGRIWMQKGYNIVSVLTSEIIPIMDLLSSMKTHSLPEDIDLKDTVMNDDDIGDSCHEDFLHKAISSHLQTCGCSMVVGSNPDKVNKMVRTLCLFLTPSERRCSRLCKADGSFHYDAGLFVQGLLKDSTGSFVLPFRQVLYSPYPTTHIDVDVNTVKQMPPCHEHAYTQRRYMCAELSALWKAASEEDVAPDTIIHADESFAPDLNIFQDVMHKDTIVKSFLDEVFLLKPGLMLRSTYLAQFLLLLHRKALTLLKYIEDETQKGKKPFRSLRNLKTDLDLMTEGDLSIIMALAEKLKVGLHSFVFGKPFYTSVQERDVLMSF
;
A
#
# COMPACT_ATOMS: atom_id res chain seq x y z
N MET A 1 13.08 37.47 -51.68
CA MET A 1 12.99 36.11 -51.12
C MET A 1 13.65 36.12 -49.75
N SER A 2 12.86 36.32 -48.69
CA SER A 2 13.32 36.30 -47.30
C SER A 2 13.15 34.89 -46.75
N SER A 3 14.26 34.20 -46.50
CA SER A 3 14.29 32.92 -45.81
C SER A 3 13.97 33.12 -44.33
N SER A 4 12.77 32.74 -43.91
CA SER A 4 12.38 32.63 -42.51
C SER A 4 13.17 31.49 -41.86
N SER A 5 14.17 31.82 -41.07
CA SER A 5 14.85 30.91 -40.16
C SER A 5 13.85 30.44 -39.10
N CYS A 6 13.37 29.20 -39.21
CA CYS A 6 12.67 28.53 -38.12
C CYS A 6 13.57 28.50 -36.89
N PRO A 7 13.04 28.77 -35.68
CA PRO A 7 13.81 28.59 -34.45
C PRO A 7 14.22 27.11 -34.32
N PRO A 8 15.37 26.81 -33.69
CA PRO A 8 15.81 25.45 -33.47
C PRO A 8 14.75 24.70 -32.65
N GLN A 9 14.21 23.61 -33.22
CA GLN A 9 13.30 22.72 -32.50
C GLN A 9 14.05 22.17 -31.29
N SER A 10 13.53 22.43 -30.09
CA SER A 10 13.97 21.73 -28.87
C SER A 10 13.85 20.22 -29.13
N PRO A 11 14.84 19.41 -28.73
CA PRO A 11 14.77 17.97 -28.96
C PRO A 11 13.48 17.42 -28.34
N ALA A 12 12.70 16.69 -29.16
CA ALA A 12 11.45 16.10 -28.72
C ALA A 12 11.69 15.21 -27.48
N VAL A 13 10.87 15.40 -26.45
CA VAL A 13 10.96 14.61 -25.21
C VAL A 13 10.56 13.17 -25.53
N ALA A 14 11.35 12.20 -25.05
CA ALA A 14 11.04 10.80 -25.25
C ALA A 14 9.70 10.45 -24.55
N LYS A 15 8.80 9.79 -25.30
CA LYS A 15 7.45 9.46 -24.86
C LYS A 15 7.18 7.97 -25.06
N THR A 16 6.60 7.35 -24.04
CA THR A 16 6.12 5.96 -24.09
C THR A 16 4.61 5.95 -23.91
N GLU A 17 3.89 5.33 -24.85
CA GLU A 17 2.47 5.07 -24.71
C GLU A 17 2.25 3.80 -23.89
N VAL A 18 1.47 3.89 -22.82
CA VAL A 18 1.16 2.78 -21.92
C VAL A 18 -0.24 2.28 -22.23
N THR A 19 -0.36 0.99 -22.53
CA THR A 19 -1.68 0.37 -22.69
C THR A 19 -2.18 0.00 -21.32
N VAL A 20 -3.31 0.59 -20.91
CA VAL A 20 -3.96 0.35 -19.61
C VAL A 20 -5.33 -0.26 -19.91
N GLU A 21 -5.76 -1.24 -19.11
CA GLU A 21 -7.12 -1.76 -19.22
C GLU A 21 -8.14 -0.71 -18.75
N GLY A 22 -9.09 -0.33 -19.60
CA GLY A 22 -10.15 0.63 -19.26
C GLY A 22 -9.74 2.10 -19.40
N GLU A 23 -10.49 2.99 -18.73
CA GLU A 23 -10.22 4.43 -18.72
C GLU A 23 -9.18 4.76 -17.64
N SER A 24 -8.03 5.32 -18.05
CA SER A 24 -6.98 5.69 -17.11
C SER A 24 -7.32 7.01 -16.40
N PRO A 25 -7.33 7.05 -15.05
CA PRO A 25 -7.49 8.29 -14.30
C PRO A 25 -6.22 9.16 -14.29
N VAL A 26 -5.12 8.68 -14.86
CA VAL A 26 -3.84 9.39 -14.96
C VAL A 26 -3.75 10.06 -16.32
N LEU A 27 -3.29 11.31 -16.37
CA LEU A 27 -3.03 12.02 -17.63
C LEU A 27 -1.63 11.71 -18.17
N ALA A 28 -0.63 11.72 -17.29
CA ALA A 28 0.74 11.36 -17.61
C ALA A 28 1.53 11.07 -16.32
N ALA A 29 2.63 10.37 -16.48
CA ALA A 29 3.73 10.39 -15.52
C ALA A 29 4.98 10.95 -16.18
N THR A 30 5.79 11.69 -15.42
CA THR A 30 6.97 12.38 -15.97
C THR A 30 8.17 12.18 -15.09
N PHE A 31 9.32 11.94 -15.73
CA PHE A 31 10.62 12.01 -15.07
C PHE A 31 11.35 13.27 -15.53
N ALA A 32 11.66 14.15 -14.57
CA ALA A 32 12.33 15.41 -14.80
C ALA A 32 13.59 15.54 -13.93
N TYR A 33 14.52 16.38 -14.36
CA TYR A 33 15.76 16.67 -13.64
C TYR A 33 16.15 18.14 -13.79
N TRP A 34 16.93 18.65 -12.84
CA TRP A 34 17.54 19.96 -12.91
C TRP A 34 18.80 19.92 -13.78
N ASP A 35 18.84 20.72 -14.85
CA ASP A 35 20.02 20.96 -15.68
C ASP A 35 20.66 22.28 -15.24
N ASN A 36 21.95 22.26 -14.89
CA ASN A 36 22.64 23.45 -14.36
C ASN A 36 22.72 24.64 -15.33
N ILE A 37 22.51 24.40 -16.63
CA ILE A 37 22.55 25.43 -17.67
C ILE A 37 21.14 25.83 -18.08
N LEU A 38 20.26 24.84 -18.27
CA LEU A 38 18.94 25.03 -18.88
C LEU A 38 17.79 25.07 -17.87
N GLY A 39 18.04 24.79 -16.59
CA GLY A 39 17.02 24.65 -15.56
C GLY A 39 16.28 23.30 -15.63
N PRO A 40 15.03 23.22 -15.14
CA PRO A 40 14.27 21.98 -15.14
C PRO A 40 13.98 21.44 -16.53
N ARG A 41 14.25 20.15 -16.74
CA ARG A 41 14.00 19.46 -18.00
C ARG A 41 13.28 18.15 -17.79
N VAL A 42 12.30 17.89 -18.65
CA VAL A 42 11.62 16.59 -18.72
C VAL A 42 12.48 15.65 -19.57
N ARG A 43 12.85 14.51 -18.99
CA ARG A 43 13.63 13.49 -19.69
C ARG A 43 12.74 12.45 -20.36
N HIS A 44 11.63 12.08 -19.71
CA HIS A 44 10.73 11.05 -20.21
C HIS A 44 9.29 11.28 -19.76
N ILE A 45 8.34 10.88 -20.61
CA ILE A 45 6.90 10.97 -20.36
C ILE A 45 6.27 9.60 -20.64
N TRP A 46 5.53 9.07 -19.65
CA TRP A 46 4.62 7.94 -19.84
C TRP A 46 3.19 8.47 -19.94
N VAL A 47 2.48 8.11 -21.01
CA VAL A 47 1.10 8.58 -21.25
C VAL A 47 0.22 7.37 -21.54
N PRO A 48 -0.96 7.24 -20.93
CA PRO A 48 -1.88 6.17 -21.26
C PRO A 48 -2.39 6.30 -22.70
N LYS A 49 -2.63 5.16 -23.32
CA LYS A 49 -3.15 5.05 -24.69
C LYS A 49 -4.67 5.23 -24.70
N GLY A 50 -5.15 6.23 -25.42
CA GLY A 50 -6.58 6.54 -25.55
C GLY A 50 -6.83 8.05 -25.65
N PRO A 51 -8.05 8.49 -26.00
CA PRO A 51 -8.39 9.92 -25.97
C PRO A 51 -8.47 10.36 -24.50
N PRO A 52 -7.58 11.25 -24.01
CA PRO A 52 -7.67 11.71 -22.64
C PRO A 52 -8.85 12.68 -22.50
N ALA A 53 -9.53 12.65 -21.34
CA ALA A 53 -10.56 13.63 -21.01
C ALA A 53 -10.01 15.08 -20.98
N LEU A 54 -8.71 15.23 -20.70
CA LEU A 54 -7.96 16.48 -20.75
C LEU A 54 -6.63 16.26 -21.50
N THR A 55 -6.43 16.91 -22.64
CA THR A 55 -5.16 16.85 -23.38
C THR A 55 -4.19 17.88 -22.81
N LEU A 56 -3.11 17.42 -22.16
CA LEU A 56 -1.97 18.27 -21.83
C LEU A 56 -1.01 18.32 -23.01
N GLY A 57 -0.65 19.52 -23.47
CA GLY A 57 0.42 19.69 -24.46
C GLY A 57 1.80 19.52 -23.83
N ASP A 58 2.82 19.28 -24.65
CA ASP A 58 4.23 19.17 -24.19
C ASP A 58 4.69 20.44 -23.45
N GLY A 59 4.16 21.61 -23.83
CA GLY A 59 4.41 22.88 -23.16
C GLY A 59 3.86 22.95 -21.74
N ASP A 60 2.67 22.37 -21.49
CA ASP A 60 2.09 22.29 -20.15
C ASP A 60 2.92 21.35 -19.27
N ILE A 61 3.29 20.17 -19.78
CA ILE A 61 4.12 19.21 -19.05
C ILE A 61 5.48 19.82 -18.66
N THR A 62 6.09 20.58 -19.57
CA THR A 62 7.34 21.29 -19.28
C THR A 62 7.15 22.39 -18.24
N PHE A 63 6.04 23.13 -18.31
CA PHE A 63 5.67 24.11 -17.29
C PHE A 63 5.49 23.46 -15.90
N LEU A 64 4.86 22.28 -15.83
CA LEU A 64 4.67 21.55 -14.58
C LEU A 64 5.99 21.08 -13.97
N ALA A 65 6.92 20.59 -14.80
CA ALA A 65 8.26 20.22 -14.35
C ALA A 65 9.03 21.43 -13.81
N ASN A 66 8.92 22.58 -14.48
CA ASN A 66 9.48 23.85 -14.01
C ASN A 66 8.92 24.25 -12.65
N HIS A 67 7.59 24.19 -12.49
CA HIS A 67 6.92 24.53 -11.24
C HIS A 67 7.33 23.62 -10.06
N THR A 68 7.61 22.34 -10.35
CA THR A 68 8.01 21.36 -9.34
C THR A 68 9.46 21.56 -8.86
N LEU A 69 10.39 21.87 -9.78
CA LEU A 69 11.84 21.85 -9.52
C LEU A 69 12.49 23.22 -9.29
N ASN A 70 11.90 24.33 -9.75
CA ASN A 70 12.50 25.67 -9.62
C ASN A 70 12.79 26.14 -8.18
N GLY A 71 12.08 25.60 -7.19
CA GLY A 71 12.32 25.89 -5.77
C GLY A 71 13.39 25.03 -5.09
N GLU A 72 13.94 24.02 -5.78
CA GLU A 72 14.72 22.94 -5.14
C GLU A 72 16.25 23.08 -5.29
N ILE A 73 16.73 24.16 -5.91
CA ILE A 73 18.15 24.36 -6.28
C ILE A 73 19.08 24.35 -5.05
N LEU A 74 18.58 24.80 -3.90
CA LEU A 74 19.32 24.87 -2.63
C LEU A 74 18.85 23.82 -1.62
N ARG A 75 18.23 22.74 -2.09
CA ARG A 75 17.70 21.69 -1.21
C ARG A 75 18.81 21.12 -0.32
N SER A 76 18.64 21.28 0.99
CA SER A 76 19.45 20.64 2.02
C SER A 76 18.66 19.45 2.59
N ALA A 77 18.58 18.37 1.82
CA ALA A 77 17.93 17.15 2.26
C ALA A 77 18.95 16.15 2.80
N GLU A 78 18.52 15.32 3.75
CA GLU A 78 19.34 14.21 4.22
C GLU A 78 19.69 13.26 3.06
N SER A 79 20.90 12.71 3.09
CA SER A 79 21.36 11.78 2.06
C SER A 79 20.39 10.61 1.92
N GLY A 80 19.76 10.47 0.74
CA GLY A 80 18.80 9.42 0.47
C GLY A 80 17.34 9.77 0.79
N ALA A 81 17.02 10.98 1.24
CA ALA A 81 15.63 11.43 1.41
C ALA A 81 14.88 11.52 0.07
N VAL A 82 13.59 11.21 0.08
CA VAL A 82 12.66 11.39 -1.05
C VAL A 82 11.50 12.21 -0.53
N ASP A 83 11.41 13.46 -0.98
CA ASP A 83 10.39 14.40 -0.51
C ASP A 83 9.18 14.31 -1.43
N VAL A 84 8.00 14.36 -0.85
CA VAL A 84 6.74 14.29 -1.59
C VAL A 84 6.13 15.67 -1.61
N LYS A 85 5.80 16.17 -2.80
CA LYS A 85 5.01 17.38 -2.99
C LYS A 85 3.68 17.03 -3.65
N PHE A 86 2.63 17.63 -3.13
CA PHE A 86 1.27 17.49 -3.64
C PHE A 86 0.75 18.86 -4.06
N PHE A 87 0.44 19.02 -5.34
CA PHE A 87 -0.03 20.28 -5.91
C PHE A 87 -1.42 20.10 -6.50
N VAL A 88 -2.28 21.09 -6.25
CA VAL A 88 -3.57 21.24 -6.94
C VAL A 88 -3.51 22.52 -7.75
N LEU A 89 -3.41 22.39 -9.07
CA LEU A 89 -3.31 23.53 -10.00
C LEU A 89 -4.66 23.76 -10.66
N ALA A 90 -5.53 24.50 -9.97
CA ALA A 90 -6.90 24.77 -10.40
C ALA A 90 -6.98 25.45 -11.78
N GLU A 91 -6.04 26.36 -12.08
CA GLU A 91 -5.98 27.06 -13.38
C GLU A 91 -5.77 26.11 -14.57
N LYS A 92 -5.14 24.95 -14.32
CA LYS A 92 -4.87 23.92 -15.33
C LYS A 92 -5.77 22.69 -15.17
N GLY A 93 -6.62 22.66 -14.14
CA GLY A 93 -7.51 21.54 -13.84
C GLY A 93 -6.76 20.24 -13.54
N VAL A 94 -5.57 20.30 -12.95
CA VAL A 94 -4.74 19.11 -12.66
C VAL A 94 -4.29 19.03 -11.22
N VAL A 95 -4.05 17.79 -10.78
CA VAL A 95 -3.41 17.43 -9.51
C VAL A 95 -2.08 16.76 -9.84
N ILE A 96 -1.04 17.09 -9.09
CA ILE A 96 0.31 16.61 -9.33
C ILE A 96 0.89 16.09 -8.04
N VAL A 97 1.34 14.84 -8.07
CA VAL A 97 2.10 14.21 -6.99
C VAL A 97 3.51 13.99 -7.47
N SER A 98 4.45 14.73 -6.86
CA SER A 98 5.85 14.73 -7.27
C SER A 98 6.73 14.21 -6.14
N LEU A 99 7.51 13.17 -6.43
CA LEU A 99 8.57 12.68 -5.56
C LEU A 99 9.89 13.28 -6.02
N ILE A 100 10.49 14.09 -5.18
CA ILE A 100 11.71 14.84 -5.47
C ILE A 100 12.87 14.17 -4.75
N PHE A 101 13.96 13.92 -5.47
CA PHE A 101 15.07 13.13 -4.95
C PHE A 101 16.37 13.47 -5.67
N ASP A 102 17.51 13.38 -4.97
CA ASP A 102 18.82 13.47 -5.63
C ASP A 102 19.16 12.20 -6.40
N GLY A 103 19.72 12.35 -7.59
CA GLY A 103 20.22 11.25 -8.41
C GLY A 103 21.49 11.63 -9.16
N ASP A 104 22.22 10.61 -9.63
CA ASP A 104 23.43 10.80 -10.45
C ASP A 104 23.08 10.65 -11.95
N LEU A 105 23.19 11.74 -12.70
CA LEU A 105 22.90 11.76 -14.13
C LEU A 105 24.18 12.11 -14.87
N LYS A 106 24.74 11.12 -15.59
CA LYS A 106 25.97 11.28 -16.38
C LYS A 106 27.20 11.73 -15.55
N GLY A 107 27.26 11.34 -14.27
CA GLY A 107 28.36 11.69 -13.36
C GLY A 107 28.14 12.97 -12.58
N ASP A 108 27.06 13.71 -12.86
CA ASP A 108 26.67 14.91 -12.13
C ASP A 108 25.53 14.60 -11.16
N ARG A 109 25.66 15.08 -9.92
CA ARG A 109 24.57 15.06 -8.94
C ARG A 109 23.51 16.07 -9.37
N ASN A 110 22.31 15.59 -9.61
CA ASN A 110 21.18 16.38 -10.09
C ASN A 110 19.94 16.14 -9.22
N THR A 111 19.18 17.20 -8.96
CA THR A 111 17.86 17.08 -8.34
C THR A 111 16.88 16.57 -9.38
N CYS A 112 16.22 15.45 -9.07
CA CYS A 112 15.27 14.78 -9.95
C CYS A 112 13.86 14.82 -9.36
N ALA A 113 12.85 14.73 -10.23
CA ALA A 113 11.45 14.60 -9.85
C ALA A 113 10.76 13.52 -10.68
N LEU A 114 10.05 12.63 -10.00
CA LEU A 114 9.10 11.70 -10.61
C LEU A 114 7.69 12.16 -10.26
N SER A 115 6.88 12.49 -11.26
CA SER A 115 5.56 13.07 -11.03
C SER A 115 4.46 12.22 -11.67
N ILE A 116 3.35 12.03 -10.95
CA ILE A 116 2.08 11.52 -11.49
C ILE A 116 1.12 12.69 -11.61
N ILE A 117 0.51 12.83 -12.78
CA ILE A 117 -0.38 13.93 -13.13
C ILE A 117 -1.78 13.35 -13.35
N LEU A 118 -2.76 13.86 -12.61
CA LEU A 118 -4.16 13.45 -12.70
C LEU A 118 -5.04 14.68 -12.98
N PRO A 119 -6.24 14.52 -13.54
CA PRO A 119 -7.24 15.59 -13.57
C PRO A 119 -7.64 15.99 -12.15
N GLN A 120 -7.98 17.26 -11.93
CA GLN A 120 -8.48 17.71 -10.63
C GLN A 120 -9.79 17.05 -10.23
N THR A 121 -10.61 16.62 -11.21
CA THR A 121 -11.84 15.86 -10.97
C THR A 121 -11.60 14.50 -10.30
N GLU A 122 -10.36 13.99 -10.34
CA GLU A 122 -9.97 12.70 -9.76
C GLU A 122 -9.35 12.84 -8.35
N LEU A 123 -9.37 14.04 -7.76
CA LEU A 123 -8.75 14.30 -6.46
C LEU A 123 -9.32 13.39 -5.36
N ASP A 124 -10.65 13.36 -5.20
CA ASP A 124 -11.30 12.58 -4.14
C ASP A 124 -11.08 11.07 -4.31
N PHE A 125 -10.99 10.61 -5.56
CA PHE A 125 -10.66 9.24 -5.91
C PHE A 125 -9.21 8.89 -5.52
N TYR A 126 -8.26 9.79 -5.78
CA TYR A 126 -6.84 9.54 -5.56
C TYR A 126 -6.42 9.62 -4.09
N LEU A 127 -7.04 10.48 -3.28
CA LEU A 127 -6.61 10.74 -1.89
C LEU A 127 -6.45 9.47 -1.03
N PRO A 128 -7.40 8.51 -1.00
CA PRO A 128 -7.21 7.25 -0.26
C PRO A 128 -5.99 6.45 -0.75
N LEU A 129 -5.72 6.47 -2.06
CA LEU A 129 -4.65 5.70 -2.73
C LEU A 129 -3.29 6.40 -2.68
N HIS A 130 -3.23 7.64 -2.15
CA HIS A 130 -2.02 8.46 -2.15
C HIS A 130 -0.84 7.74 -1.48
N ALA A 131 -1.04 7.21 -0.27
CA ALA A 131 0.00 6.52 0.48
C ALA A 131 0.52 5.28 -0.25
N VAL A 132 -0.38 4.51 -0.87
CA VAL A 132 -0.05 3.32 -1.67
C VAL A 132 0.87 3.69 -2.84
N CYS A 133 0.48 4.72 -3.60
CA CYS A 133 1.26 5.20 -4.74
C CYS A 133 2.62 5.73 -4.31
N VAL A 134 2.64 6.57 -3.27
CA VAL A 134 3.87 7.21 -2.79
C VAL A 134 4.89 6.20 -2.28
N GLU A 135 4.49 5.22 -1.47
CA GLU A 135 5.43 4.24 -0.91
C GLU A 135 6.02 3.32 -1.99
N ARG A 136 5.20 2.89 -2.97
CA ARG A 136 5.68 2.16 -4.15
C ARG A 136 6.69 2.97 -4.95
N LEU A 137 6.39 4.25 -5.20
CA LEU A 137 7.28 5.15 -5.93
C LEU A 137 8.57 5.45 -5.15
N LYS A 138 8.51 5.60 -3.82
CA LYS A 138 9.72 5.74 -2.99
C LYS A 138 10.62 4.51 -3.12
N HIS A 139 10.04 3.32 -3.10
CA HIS A 139 10.81 2.08 -3.26
C HIS A 139 11.48 2.01 -4.63
N ILE A 140 10.78 2.28 -5.74
CA ILE A 140 11.39 2.26 -7.07
C ILE A 140 12.43 3.37 -7.26
N ILE A 141 12.26 4.54 -6.63
CA ILE A 141 13.27 5.61 -6.62
C ILE A 141 14.55 5.17 -5.91
N ARG A 142 14.46 4.42 -4.80
CA ARG A 142 15.65 3.86 -4.12
C ARG A 142 16.44 2.94 -5.05
N LYS A 143 15.76 2.07 -5.79
CA LYS A 143 16.39 1.21 -6.81
C LYS A 143 16.95 2.04 -7.97
N GLY A 144 16.16 3.00 -8.47
CA GLY A 144 16.54 3.91 -9.54
C GLY A 144 17.79 4.72 -9.22
N ARG A 145 17.98 5.17 -7.98
CA ARG A 145 19.20 5.87 -7.52
C ARG A 145 20.45 5.01 -7.62
N ILE A 146 20.36 3.74 -7.27
CA ILE A 146 21.48 2.81 -7.45
C ILE A 146 21.77 2.64 -8.95
N TRP A 147 20.73 2.60 -9.80
CA TRP A 147 20.87 2.51 -11.27
C TRP A 147 21.64 3.69 -11.83
N MET A 148 21.21 4.88 -11.41
CA MET A 148 21.83 6.15 -11.75
C MET A 148 23.30 6.21 -11.34
N GLN A 149 23.63 5.81 -10.11
CA GLN A 149 25.01 5.77 -9.61
C GLN A 149 25.91 4.79 -10.38
N LYS A 150 25.34 3.73 -10.94
CA LYS A 150 26.05 2.80 -11.82
C LYS A 150 26.17 3.28 -13.27
N GLY A 151 25.58 4.43 -13.60
CA GLY A 151 25.55 4.98 -14.96
C GLY A 151 24.48 4.38 -15.87
N TYR A 152 23.57 3.57 -15.33
CA TYR A 152 22.50 2.91 -16.08
C TYR A 152 21.31 3.83 -16.34
N ASN A 153 20.51 3.48 -17.34
CA ASN A 153 19.33 4.27 -17.69
C ASN A 153 18.18 4.04 -16.69
N ILE A 154 17.91 5.02 -15.81
CA ILE A 154 16.81 4.96 -14.83
C ILE A 154 15.42 4.77 -15.46
N VAL A 155 15.21 5.18 -16.72
CA VAL A 155 13.89 5.12 -17.37
C VAL A 155 13.34 3.69 -17.41
N SER A 156 14.18 2.67 -17.63
CA SER A 156 13.72 1.27 -17.65
C SER A 156 13.19 0.82 -16.29
N VAL A 157 13.90 1.15 -15.21
CA VAL A 157 13.51 0.85 -13.82
C VAL A 157 12.25 1.61 -13.42
N LEU A 158 12.11 2.88 -13.82
CA LEU A 158 10.88 3.61 -13.54
C LEU A 158 9.70 3.04 -14.32
N THR A 159 9.91 2.65 -15.57
CA THR A 159 8.86 2.06 -16.42
C THR A 159 8.30 0.78 -15.79
N SER A 160 9.13 -0.04 -15.13
CA SER A 160 8.68 -1.29 -14.50
C SER A 160 7.71 -1.08 -13.33
N GLU A 161 7.62 0.13 -12.76
CA GLU A 161 6.70 0.44 -11.65
C GLU A 161 5.60 1.44 -12.06
N ILE A 162 5.89 2.36 -12.98
CA ILE A 162 4.90 3.34 -13.47
C ILE A 162 3.73 2.65 -14.18
N ILE A 163 4.02 1.63 -15.00
CA ILE A 163 2.97 0.87 -15.69
C ILE A 163 2.05 0.15 -14.67
N PRO A 164 2.56 -0.66 -13.72
CA PRO A 164 1.73 -1.24 -12.66
C PRO A 164 0.94 -0.24 -11.83
N ILE A 165 1.45 0.97 -11.57
CA ILE A 165 0.69 2.01 -10.86
C ILE A 165 -0.46 2.55 -11.72
N MET A 166 -0.24 2.74 -13.02
CA MET A 166 -1.32 3.15 -13.94
C MET A 166 -2.41 2.08 -14.01
N ASP A 167 -2.03 0.80 -14.08
CA ASP A 167 -2.96 -0.34 -14.06
C ASP A 167 -3.71 -0.45 -12.74
N LEU A 168 -3.02 -0.26 -11.60
CA LEU A 168 -3.62 -0.21 -10.27
C LEU A 168 -4.70 0.88 -10.24
N LEU A 169 -4.36 2.13 -10.60
CA LEU A 169 -5.32 3.23 -10.54
C LEU A 169 -6.52 3.00 -11.46
N SER A 170 -6.31 2.44 -12.65
CA SER A 170 -7.42 2.07 -13.55
C SER A 170 -8.32 0.97 -12.96
N SER A 171 -7.72 -0.07 -12.36
CA SER A 171 -8.46 -1.14 -11.69
C SER A 171 -9.25 -0.63 -10.49
N MET A 172 -8.70 0.32 -9.73
CA MET A 172 -9.40 0.92 -8.59
C MET A 172 -10.58 1.78 -9.07
N LYS A 173 -10.47 2.47 -10.20
CA LYS A 173 -11.59 3.25 -10.76
C LYS A 173 -12.82 2.40 -11.06
N THR A 174 -12.61 1.13 -11.42
CA THR A 174 -13.68 0.22 -11.87
C THR A 174 -14.10 -0.81 -10.83
N HIS A 175 -13.20 -1.22 -9.92
CA HIS A 175 -13.42 -2.33 -8.99
C HIS A 175 -13.15 -1.99 -7.52
N SER A 176 -12.88 -0.71 -7.17
CA SER A 176 -12.81 -0.29 -5.77
C SER A 176 -14.14 -0.49 -5.06
N LEU A 177 -14.12 -0.78 -3.76
CA LEU A 177 -15.35 -0.82 -2.98
C LEU A 177 -15.89 0.60 -2.72
N PRO A 178 -17.23 0.76 -2.73
CA PRO A 178 -17.87 2.01 -2.30
C PRO A 178 -17.68 2.26 -0.80
N GLU A 179 -17.96 3.49 -0.36
CA GLU A 179 -17.92 3.87 1.06
C GLU A 179 -18.96 3.08 1.87
N ASP A 180 -20.16 2.89 1.31
CA ASP A 180 -21.25 2.12 1.93
C ASP A 180 -21.35 0.74 1.30
N ILE A 181 -21.38 -0.29 2.15
CA ILE A 181 -21.55 -1.68 1.74
C ILE A 181 -22.93 -2.14 2.21
N ASP A 182 -23.78 -2.59 1.28
CA ASP A 182 -25.06 -3.21 1.64
C ASP A 182 -24.77 -4.56 2.30
N LEU A 183 -25.30 -4.75 3.52
CA LEU A 183 -25.16 -5.97 4.29
C LEU A 183 -25.68 -7.19 3.50
N LYS A 184 -26.68 -6.99 2.62
CA LYS A 184 -27.26 -8.04 1.77
C LYS A 184 -26.25 -8.72 0.85
N ASP A 185 -25.20 -8.00 0.45
CA ASP A 185 -24.16 -8.51 -0.46
C ASP A 185 -23.03 -9.23 0.29
N THR A 186 -23.22 -9.51 1.58
CA THR A 186 -22.22 -10.08 2.49
C THR A 186 -22.73 -11.36 3.15
N VAL A 187 -21.82 -12.12 3.77
CA VAL A 187 -22.17 -13.31 4.56
C VAL A 187 -23.00 -12.93 5.80
N MET A 188 -22.92 -11.68 6.26
CA MET A 188 -23.65 -11.20 7.44
C MET A 188 -25.16 -11.14 7.26
N ASN A 189 -25.69 -11.27 6.04
CA ASN A 189 -27.13 -11.33 5.78
C ASN A 189 -27.67 -12.77 5.62
N ASP A 190 -26.80 -13.79 5.65
CA ASP A 190 -27.23 -15.17 5.55
C ASP A 190 -28.06 -15.55 6.80
N ASP A 191 -29.16 -16.30 6.63
CA ASP A 191 -30.10 -16.62 7.72
C ASP A 191 -29.43 -17.38 8.87
N ASP A 192 -28.45 -18.21 8.54
CA ASP A 192 -27.63 -18.99 9.47
C ASP A 192 -26.15 -18.88 9.04
N ILE A 193 -25.25 -19.00 10.02
CA ILE A 193 -23.80 -19.05 9.79
C ILE A 193 -23.38 -20.36 9.11
N GLY A 194 -24.28 -21.35 9.01
CA GLY A 194 -24.04 -22.62 8.32
C GLY A 194 -23.55 -23.71 9.27
N ASP A 195 -22.87 -24.72 8.71
CA ASP A 195 -22.31 -25.80 9.54
C ASP A 195 -21.13 -25.30 10.40
N SER A 196 -20.70 -26.13 11.36
CA SER A 196 -19.60 -25.79 12.27
C SER A 196 -18.27 -25.51 11.55
N CYS A 197 -18.08 -26.04 10.35
CA CYS A 197 -16.90 -25.76 9.52
C CYS A 197 -16.97 -24.36 8.91
N HIS A 198 -18.14 -23.93 8.43
CA HIS A 198 -18.33 -22.58 7.91
C HIS A 198 -18.23 -21.53 9.02
N GLU A 199 -18.77 -21.84 10.20
CA GLU A 199 -18.67 -20.99 11.38
C GLU A 199 -17.22 -20.77 11.81
N ASP A 200 -16.44 -21.85 11.97
CA ASP A 200 -15.03 -21.76 12.35
C ASP A 200 -14.20 -21.04 11.27
N PHE A 201 -14.53 -21.23 9.99
CA PHE A 201 -13.90 -20.52 8.89
C PHE A 201 -14.19 -19.01 8.93
N LEU A 202 -15.45 -18.60 9.06
CA LEU A 202 -15.83 -17.18 9.10
C LEU A 202 -15.23 -16.47 10.32
N HIS A 203 -15.26 -17.14 11.48
CA HIS A 203 -14.61 -16.66 12.69
C HIS A 203 -13.12 -16.44 12.45
N LYS A 204 -12.38 -17.45 11.98
CA LYS A 204 -10.94 -17.32 11.69
C LYS A 204 -10.64 -16.23 10.68
N ALA A 205 -11.47 -16.08 9.63
CA ALA A 205 -11.29 -15.08 8.60
C ALA A 205 -11.38 -13.65 9.16
N ILE A 206 -12.44 -13.35 9.92
CA ILE A 206 -12.65 -12.02 10.53
C ILE A 206 -11.61 -11.74 11.61
N SER A 207 -11.35 -12.72 12.49
CA SER A 207 -10.35 -12.58 13.55
C SER A 207 -8.96 -12.32 12.99
N SER A 208 -8.52 -13.12 12.02
CA SER A 208 -7.22 -12.94 11.39
C SER A 208 -7.13 -11.60 10.66
N HIS A 209 -8.18 -11.21 9.93
CA HIS A 209 -8.26 -9.90 9.26
C HIS A 209 -8.09 -8.73 10.23
N LEU A 210 -8.77 -8.76 11.37
CA LEU A 210 -8.65 -7.72 12.41
C LEU A 210 -7.26 -7.71 13.06
N GLN A 211 -6.66 -8.89 13.28
CA GLN A 211 -5.31 -9.02 13.84
C GLN A 211 -4.21 -8.58 12.85
N THR A 212 -4.46 -8.62 11.54
CA THR A 212 -3.54 -8.17 10.48
C THR A 212 -3.85 -6.75 10.00
N CYS A 213 -4.28 -5.87 10.91
CA CYS A 213 -4.55 -4.45 10.61
C CYS A 213 -5.59 -4.23 9.50
N GLY A 214 -6.48 -5.19 9.27
CA GLY A 214 -7.50 -5.12 8.21
C GLY A 214 -6.96 -5.42 6.81
N CYS A 215 -5.76 -6.00 6.69
CA CYS A 215 -5.16 -6.36 5.40
C CYS A 215 -5.42 -7.83 5.05
N SER A 216 -6.05 -8.11 3.91
CA SER A 216 -6.41 -9.47 3.51
C SER A 216 -6.42 -9.68 2.01
N MET A 217 -6.02 -10.88 1.60
CA MET A 217 -6.10 -11.37 0.24
C MET A 217 -7.05 -12.57 0.22
N VAL A 218 -8.16 -12.42 -0.50
CA VAL A 218 -9.19 -13.44 -0.64
C VAL A 218 -9.03 -14.10 -2.00
N VAL A 219 -8.76 -15.40 -2.00
CA VAL A 219 -8.47 -16.19 -3.20
C VAL A 219 -9.54 -17.26 -3.38
N GLY A 220 -9.99 -17.47 -4.63
CA GLY A 220 -10.94 -18.52 -4.96
C GLY A 220 -11.15 -18.67 -6.45
N SER A 221 -11.90 -19.70 -6.84
CA SER A 221 -12.20 -19.99 -8.25
C SER A 221 -13.50 -19.34 -8.73
N ASN A 222 -14.37 -18.94 -7.80
CA ASN A 222 -15.66 -18.33 -8.10
C ASN A 222 -15.67 -16.84 -7.70
N PRO A 223 -15.89 -15.91 -8.66
CA PRO A 223 -15.85 -14.47 -8.39
C PRO A 223 -16.94 -14.00 -7.43
N ASP A 224 -18.13 -14.60 -7.45
CA ASP A 224 -19.22 -14.22 -6.53
C ASP A 224 -18.88 -14.58 -5.09
N LYS A 225 -18.31 -15.77 -4.85
CA LYS A 225 -17.86 -16.18 -3.52
C LYS A 225 -16.73 -15.29 -3.00
N VAL A 226 -15.74 -15.02 -3.84
CA VAL A 226 -14.62 -14.13 -3.49
C VAL A 226 -15.14 -12.74 -3.16
N ASN A 227 -15.97 -12.15 -4.03
CA ASN A 227 -16.52 -10.80 -3.83
C ASN A 227 -17.45 -10.72 -2.60
N LYS A 228 -18.25 -11.75 -2.32
CA LYS A 228 -19.06 -11.82 -1.09
C LYS A 228 -18.18 -11.78 0.16
N MET A 229 -17.08 -12.54 0.19
CA MET A 229 -16.13 -12.53 1.31
C MET A 229 -15.37 -11.20 1.41
N VAL A 230 -14.91 -10.63 0.29
CA VAL A 230 -14.26 -9.30 0.27
C VAL A 230 -15.18 -8.24 0.87
N ARG A 231 -16.45 -8.16 0.44
CA ARG A 231 -17.43 -7.23 1.01
C ARG A 231 -17.66 -7.49 2.51
N THR A 232 -17.72 -8.76 2.92
CA THR A 232 -17.88 -9.16 4.33
C THR A 232 -16.74 -8.63 5.20
N LEU A 233 -15.48 -8.80 4.79
CA LEU A 233 -14.33 -8.28 5.53
C LEU A 233 -14.29 -6.75 5.55
N CYS A 234 -14.65 -6.12 4.44
CA CYS A 234 -14.66 -4.65 4.33
C CYS A 234 -15.72 -3.98 5.22
N LEU A 235 -16.70 -4.71 5.76
CA LEU A 235 -17.61 -4.20 6.79
C LEU A 235 -16.84 -3.73 8.03
N PHE A 236 -15.69 -4.34 8.33
CA PHE A 236 -14.86 -4.02 9.50
C PHE A 236 -13.83 -2.90 9.24
N LEU A 237 -13.83 -2.31 8.05
CA LEU A 237 -12.96 -1.21 7.67
C LEU A 237 -13.68 0.14 7.72
N THR A 238 -12.91 1.22 7.82
CA THR A 238 -13.44 2.58 7.67
C THR A 238 -13.77 2.89 6.21
N PRO A 239 -14.64 3.88 5.90
CA PRO A 239 -14.97 4.25 4.52
C PRO A 239 -13.75 4.54 3.63
N SER A 240 -12.74 5.22 4.16
CA SER A 240 -11.49 5.50 3.43
C SER A 240 -10.69 4.24 3.11
N GLU A 241 -10.67 3.27 4.02
CA GLU A 241 -9.97 1.99 3.83
C GLU A 241 -10.71 1.06 2.85
N ARG A 242 -12.05 1.13 2.83
CA ARG A 242 -12.88 0.46 1.81
C ARG A 242 -12.54 0.94 0.41
N ARG A 243 -12.36 2.26 0.23
CA ARG A 243 -11.90 2.84 -1.05
C ARG A 243 -10.48 2.41 -1.45
N CYS A 244 -9.70 1.88 -0.50
CA CYS A 244 -8.40 1.24 -0.72
C CYS A 244 -8.48 -0.30 -0.79
N SER A 245 -9.66 -0.84 -1.08
CA SER A 245 -9.90 -2.29 -1.24
C SER A 245 -10.52 -2.55 -2.61
N ARG A 246 -10.24 -3.73 -3.19
CA ARG A 246 -10.57 -4.06 -4.58
C ARG A 246 -11.31 -5.40 -4.68
N LEU A 247 -12.43 -5.40 -5.38
CA LEU A 247 -13.15 -6.62 -5.77
C LEU A 247 -12.39 -7.38 -6.85
N CYS A 248 -12.62 -8.69 -6.95
CA CYS A 248 -12.11 -9.45 -8.09
C CYS A 248 -12.93 -9.14 -9.35
N LYS A 249 -12.26 -9.24 -10.50
CA LYS A 249 -12.85 -9.15 -11.83
C LYS A 249 -13.30 -10.54 -12.28
N ALA A 250 -14.47 -10.66 -12.91
CA ALA A 250 -15.03 -11.96 -13.29
C ALA A 250 -14.37 -12.57 -14.54
N ASP A 251 -13.88 -11.71 -15.43
CA ASP A 251 -13.32 -12.03 -16.75
C ASP A 251 -11.78 -11.98 -16.80
N GLY A 252 -11.12 -12.09 -15.65
CA GLY A 252 -9.65 -12.13 -15.56
C GLY A 252 -9.16 -12.18 -14.12
N SER A 253 -7.86 -12.06 -13.91
CA SER A 253 -7.27 -11.95 -12.59
C SER A 253 -6.43 -10.69 -12.48
N PHE A 254 -6.60 -9.98 -11.37
CA PHE A 254 -5.65 -8.94 -10.98
C PHE A 254 -4.42 -9.58 -10.35
N HIS A 255 -3.31 -8.83 -10.35
CA HIS A 255 -2.17 -9.13 -9.50
C HIS A 255 -2.39 -8.59 -8.09
N TYR A 256 -1.68 -9.13 -7.11
CA TYR A 256 -1.66 -8.55 -5.77
C TYR A 256 -0.93 -7.21 -5.80
N ASP A 257 -1.55 -6.17 -5.27
CA ASP A 257 -0.96 -4.85 -5.12
C ASP A 257 -0.63 -4.56 -3.65
N ALA A 258 0.65 -4.30 -3.36
CA ALA A 258 1.10 -3.96 -2.02
C ALA A 258 0.45 -2.64 -1.55
N GLY A 259 -0.15 -2.64 -0.36
CA GLY A 259 -0.76 -1.45 0.26
C GLY A 259 -2.28 -1.32 0.15
N LEU A 260 -2.97 -2.15 -0.65
CA LEU A 260 -4.43 -2.24 -0.55
C LEU A 260 -4.83 -3.02 0.71
N PHE A 261 -5.97 -2.69 1.30
CA PHE A 261 -6.48 -3.36 2.51
C PHE A 261 -7.05 -4.74 2.17
N VAL A 262 -8.14 -4.82 1.43
CA VAL A 262 -8.72 -6.11 1.04
C VAL A 262 -8.71 -6.26 -0.48
N GLN A 263 -8.25 -7.41 -0.98
CA GLN A 263 -8.18 -7.69 -2.41
C GLN A 263 -8.77 -9.06 -2.72
N GLY A 264 -9.69 -9.11 -3.67
CA GLY A 264 -10.18 -10.36 -4.27
C GLY A 264 -9.32 -10.76 -5.47
N LEU A 265 -8.78 -11.98 -5.46
CA LEU A 265 -7.98 -12.53 -6.55
C LEU A 265 -8.54 -13.89 -6.97
N LEU A 266 -8.57 -14.14 -8.28
CA LEU A 266 -9.01 -15.44 -8.81
C LEU A 266 -7.84 -16.40 -8.99
N LYS A 267 -8.10 -17.68 -8.74
CA LYS A 267 -7.21 -18.77 -9.13
C LYS A 267 -7.16 -18.89 -10.65
N ASP A 268 -6.04 -19.40 -11.17
CA ASP A 268 -5.92 -19.69 -12.59
C ASP A 268 -6.82 -20.86 -13.02
N SER A 269 -6.87 -21.13 -14.33
CA SER A 269 -7.68 -22.21 -14.89
C SER A 269 -7.30 -23.61 -14.40
N THR A 270 -6.12 -23.78 -13.78
CA THR A 270 -5.68 -25.04 -13.17
C THR A 270 -6.11 -25.17 -11.71
N GLY A 271 -6.76 -24.13 -11.16
CA GLY A 271 -7.10 -24.03 -9.74
C GLY A 271 -5.90 -23.68 -8.87
N SER A 272 -4.81 -23.17 -9.47
CA SER A 272 -3.61 -22.76 -8.76
C SER A 272 -3.58 -21.26 -8.52
N PHE A 273 -2.83 -20.83 -7.50
CA PHE A 273 -2.57 -19.44 -7.23
C PHE A 273 -1.09 -19.26 -6.89
N VAL A 274 -0.41 -18.39 -7.63
CA VAL A 274 0.99 -18.06 -7.38
C VAL A 274 1.05 -16.95 -6.35
N LEU A 275 1.56 -17.29 -5.16
CA LEU A 275 1.70 -16.33 -4.07
C LEU A 275 2.76 -15.27 -4.42
N PRO A 276 2.41 -13.97 -4.47
CA PRO A 276 3.34 -12.90 -4.81
C PRO A 276 4.16 -12.49 -3.59
N PHE A 277 5.05 -13.38 -3.18
CA PHE A 277 5.83 -13.29 -1.93
C PHE A 277 6.49 -11.92 -1.72
N ARG A 278 7.14 -11.41 -2.78
CA ARG A 278 7.87 -10.15 -2.76
C ARG A 278 6.94 -8.95 -2.50
N GLN A 279 5.82 -8.89 -3.21
CA GLN A 279 4.84 -7.82 -3.07
C GLN A 279 4.18 -7.86 -1.69
N VAL A 280 3.87 -9.05 -1.18
CA VAL A 280 3.32 -9.25 0.17
C VAL A 280 4.29 -8.73 1.25
N LEU A 281 5.59 -8.98 1.11
CA LEU A 281 6.59 -8.43 2.05
C LEU A 281 6.72 -6.90 1.97
N TYR A 282 6.48 -6.29 0.81
CA TYR A 282 6.50 -4.83 0.66
C TYR A 282 5.23 -4.14 1.19
N SER A 283 4.19 -4.88 1.54
CA SER A 283 2.97 -4.28 2.11
C SER A 283 3.27 -3.60 3.45
N PRO A 284 2.70 -2.42 3.74
CA PRO A 284 2.95 -1.71 5.01
C PRO A 284 2.53 -2.52 6.25
N TYR A 285 1.50 -3.34 6.11
CA TYR A 285 0.93 -4.18 7.15
C TYR A 285 1.00 -5.66 6.76
N PRO A 286 1.03 -6.58 7.75
CA PRO A 286 0.92 -8.01 7.49
C PRO A 286 -0.41 -8.32 6.81
N THR A 287 -0.47 -9.40 6.03
CA THR A 287 -1.66 -9.79 5.28
C THR A 287 -2.20 -11.12 5.78
N THR A 288 -3.53 -11.29 5.80
CA THR A 288 -4.18 -12.59 5.92
C THR A 288 -4.46 -13.19 4.54
N HIS A 289 -4.10 -14.45 4.32
CA HIS A 289 -4.45 -15.23 3.14
C HIS A 289 -5.69 -16.08 3.43
N ILE A 290 -6.78 -15.83 2.69
CA ILE A 290 -8.06 -16.53 2.84
C ILE A 290 -8.38 -17.25 1.55
N ASP A 291 -8.47 -18.58 1.58
CA ASP A 291 -8.92 -19.38 0.44
C ASP A 291 -10.35 -19.86 0.65
N VAL A 292 -11.28 -19.35 -0.16
CA VAL A 292 -12.71 -19.63 -0.04
C VAL A 292 -13.15 -20.94 -0.71
N ASP A 293 -12.28 -21.59 -1.49
CA ASP A 293 -12.62 -22.89 -2.10
C ASP A 293 -12.37 -24.03 -1.10
N VAL A 294 -11.30 -23.92 -0.31
CA VAL A 294 -10.89 -24.93 0.69
C VAL A 294 -11.14 -24.50 2.13
N ASN A 295 -11.73 -23.31 2.34
CA ASN A 295 -12.01 -22.74 3.66
C ASN A 295 -10.78 -22.67 4.58
N THR A 296 -9.65 -22.21 4.04
CA THR A 296 -8.40 -22.07 4.83
C THR A 296 -8.08 -20.61 5.09
N VAL A 297 -7.55 -20.33 6.28
CA VAL A 297 -7.10 -19.01 6.69
C VAL A 297 -5.67 -19.14 7.21
N LYS A 298 -4.76 -18.42 6.58
CA LYS A 298 -3.37 -18.29 7.02
C LYS A 298 -3.02 -16.83 7.25
N GLN A 299 -2.10 -16.58 8.16
CA GLN A 299 -1.78 -15.26 8.66
C GLN A 299 -0.27 -15.02 8.59
N MET A 300 0.12 -13.79 8.27
CA MET A 300 1.49 -13.34 8.45
C MET A 300 1.80 -13.03 9.92
N PRO A 301 3.09 -12.97 10.32
CA PRO A 301 3.49 -12.56 11.65
C PRO A 301 2.94 -11.19 12.07
N PRO A 302 2.90 -10.89 13.38
CA PRO A 302 2.45 -9.60 13.89
C PRO A 302 3.23 -8.41 13.31
N CYS A 303 2.63 -7.22 13.37
CA CYS A 303 3.09 -6.02 12.67
C CYS A 303 4.59 -5.67 12.87
N HIS A 304 5.10 -5.76 14.09
CA HIS A 304 6.53 -5.50 14.38
C HIS A 304 7.49 -6.49 13.72
N GLU A 305 7.15 -7.79 13.68
CA GLU A 305 7.96 -8.81 13.04
C GLU A 305 7.92 -8.64 11.51
N HIS A 306 6.74 -8.33 10.98
CA HIS A 306 6.56 -8.01 9.56
C HIS A 306 7.40 -6.79 9.16
N ALA A 307 7.30 -5.66 9.89
CA ALA A 307 8.06 -4.45 9.62
C ALA A 307 9.58 -4.70 9.69
N TYR A 308 10.03 -5.47 10.69
CA TYR A 308 11.44 -5.87 10.80
C TYR A 308 11.90 -6.70 9.60
N THR A 309 11.10 -7.70 9.22
CA THR A 309 11.40 -8.61 8.09
C THR A 309 11.39 -7.87 6.76
N GLN A 310 10.39 -7.03 6.53
CA GLN A 310 10.30 -6.15 5.38
C GLN A 310 11.55 -5.27 5.25
N ARG A 311 11.96 -4.61 6.34
CA ARG A 311 13.15 -3.76 6.33
C ARG A 311 14.41 -4.55 5.99
N ARG A 312 14.58 -5.72 6.60
CA ARG A 312 15.72 -6.61 6.29
C ARG A 312 15.72 -7.03 4.84
N TYR A 313 14.57 -7.42 4.30
CA TYR A 313 14.42 -7.82 2.91
C TYR A 313 14.75 -6.68 1.95
N MET A 314 14.19 -5.48 2.17
CA MET A 314 14.51 -4.30 1.36
C MET A 314 16.01 -3.94 1.41
N CYS A 315 16.63 -3.99 2.59
CA CYS A 315 18.07 -3.72 2.72
C CYS A 315 18.93 -4.76 1.99
N ALA A 316 18.57 -6.05 2.08
CA ALA A 316 19.26 -7.14 1.40
C ALA A 316 19.14 -6.99 -0.12
N GLU A 317 17.93 -6.71 -0.62
CA GLU A 317 17.70 -6.47 -2.03
C GLU A 317 18.52 -5.29 -2.57
N LEU A 318 18.48 -4.13 -1.91
CA LEU A 318 19.26 -2.96 -2.32
C LEU A 318 20.78 -3.23 -2.26
N SER A 319 21.22 -4.05 -1.30
CA SER A 319 22.63 -4.46 -1.18
C SER A 319 23.06 -5.40 -2.31
N ALA A 320 22.22 -6.35 -2.68
CA ALA A 320 22.45 -7.23 -3.85
C ALA A 320 22.50 -6.40 -5.13
N LEU A 321 21.56 -5.46 -5.27
CA LEU A 321 21.49 -4.52 -6.38
C LEU A 321 22.76 -3.67 -6.49
N TRP A 322 23.32 -3.22 -5.36
CA TRP A 322 24.59 -2.50 -5.30
C TRP A 322 25.78 -3.37 -5.73
N LYS A 323 25.82 -4.64 -5.31
CA LYS A 323 26.91 -5.58 -5.63
C LYS A 323 26.90 -6.11 -7.07
N ALA A 324 25.75 -6.11 -7.75
CA ALA A 324 25.63 -6.65 -9.11
C ALA A 324 26.62 -6.00 -10.11
N ALA A 325 27.27 -6.80 -10.95
CA ALA A 325 28.37 -6.34 -11.80
C ALA A 325 27.92 -5.81 -13.18
N SER A 326 26.77 -6.26 -13.69
CA SER A 326 26.19 -5.84 -14.97
C SER A 326 24.69 -5.52 -14.85
N GLU A 327 24.07 -4.98 -15.90
CA GLU A 327 22.61 -4.78 -15.96
C GLU A 327 21.85 -6.12 -16.05
N GLU A 328 22.47 -7.16 -16.63
CA GLU A 328 21.87 -8.49 -16.84
C GLU A 328 21.82 -9.32 -15.54
N ASP A 329 22.76 -9.09 -14.61
CA ASP A 329 22.82 -9.73 -13.28
C ASP A 329 21.70 -9.26 -12.32
N VAL A 330 20.81 -8.38 -12.80
CA VAL A 330 19.83 -7.63 -11.99
C VAL A 330 18.39 -7.95 -12.39
N ALA A 331 18.17 -8.98 -13.22
CA ALA A 331 16.81 -9.39 -13.50
C ALA A 331 16.08 -9.76 -12.19
N PRO A 332 14.77 -9.44 -12.06
CA PRO A 332 14.01 -9.60 -10.82
C PRO A 332 14.10 -11.00 -10.21
N ASP A 333 14.29 -12.02 -11.06
CA ASP A 333 14.35 -13.43 -10.69
C ASP A 333 15.76 -13.90 -10.28
N THR A 334 16.82 -13.18 -10.69
CA THR A 334 18.22 -13.57 -10.44
C THR A 334 18.75 -13.08 -9.09
N ILE A 335 18.19 -12.00 -8.54
CA ILE A 335 18.62 -11.41 -7.25
C ILE A 335 18.39 -12.38 -6.08
N ILE A 336 17.42 -13.30 -6.20
CA ILE A 336 17.09 -14.31 -5.17
C ILE A 336 18.21 -15.35 -5.02
N HIS A 337 19.03 -15.56 -6.06
CA HIS A 337 20.07 -16.59 -6.08
C HIS A 337 21.48 -16.07 -5.79
N ALA A 338 21.67 -14.76 -5.66
CA ALA A 338 23.02 -14.17 -5.56
C ALA A 338 23.56 -14.04 -4.13
N ASP A 339 22.74 -14.22 -3.09
CA ASP A 339 23.19 -14.20 -1.69
C ASP A 339 22.66 -15.43 -0.94
N GLU A 340 23.50 -16.47 -0.82
CA GLU A 340 23.21 -17.68 -0.03
C GLU A 340 22.90 -17.38 1.45
N SER A 341 23.12 -16.15 1.93
CA SER A 341 22.84 -15.73 3.31
C SER A 341 21.39 -15.29 3.58
N PHE A 342 20.55 -15.11 2.54
CA PHE A 342 19.15 -14.75 2.71
C PHE A 342 18.24 -15.53 1.75
N ALA A 343 18.07 -16.83 2.02
CA ALA A 343 16.87 -17.52 1.57
C ALA A 343 15.70 -16.93 2.39
N PRO A 344 14.74 -16.22 1.78
CA PRO A 344 13.56 -15.80 2.50
C PRO A 344 12.87 -17.04 3.08
N ASP A 345 12.42 -16.99 4.33
CA ASP A 345 11.58 -18.05 4.88
C ASP A 345 10.31 -18.09 4.03
N LEU A 346 10.19 -19.13 3.19
CA LEU A 346 9.07 -19.29 2.27
C LEU A 346 7.75 -19.52 3.04
N ASN A 347 7.80 -19.78 4.35
CA ASN A 347 6.66 -19.93 5.23
C ASN A 347 6.21 -18.60 5.88
N ILE A 348 6.08 -17.53 5.10
CA ILE A 348 5.54 -16.25 5.58
C ILE A 348 4.09 -16.34 6.07
N PHE A 349 3.33 -17.33 5.58
CA PHE A 349 1.95 -17.57 5.99
C PHE A 349 1.89 -18.79 6.90
N GLN A 350 1.49 -18.56 8.13
CA GLN A 350 1.34 -19.56 9.18
C GLN A 350 -0.14 -19.74 9.52
N ASP A 351 -0.47 -20.80 10.24
CA ASP A 351 -1.83 -20.97 10.76
C ASP A 351 -2.15 -19.86 11.78
N VAL A 352 -3.43 -19.52 11.92
CA VAL A 352 -3.88 -18.50 12.89
C VAL A 352 -3.47 -18.94 14.30
N MET A 353 -2.53 -18.21 14.89
CA MET A 353 -1.83 -18.62 16.11
C MET A 353 -2.69 -18.53 17.38
N HIS A 354 -3.53 -17.51 17.47
CA HIS A 354 -4.27 -17.18 18.69
C HIS A 354 -5.76 -17.00 18.40
N LYS A 355 -6.58 -17.80 19.09
CA LYS A 355 -8.03 -17.60 19.14
C LYS A 355 -8.34 -16.37 19.97
N ASP A 356 -9.33 -15.62 19.56
CA ASP A 356 -9.90 -14.48 20.28
C ASP A 356 -11.28 -14.84 20.83
N THR A 357 -11.82 -13.97 21.69
CA THR A 357 -13.16 -14.13 22.27
C THR A 357 -14.12 -13.06 21.78
N ILE A 358 -13.61 -11.89 21.42
CA ILE A 358 -14.42 -10.73 21.03
C ILE A 358 -15.16 -10.97 19.70
N VAL A 359 -14.49 -11.52 18.68
CA VAL A 359 -15.13 -11.84 17.39
C VAL A 359 -16.04 -13.04 17.55
N LYS A 360 -15.64 -14.06 18.33
CA LYS A 360 -16.48 -15.22 18.61
C LYS A 360 -17.82 -14.82 19.23
N SER A 361 -17.80 -14.01 20.30
CA SER A 361 -19.03 -13.51 20.96
C SER A 361 -19.89 -12.70 19.99
N PHE A 362 -19.25 -11.84 19.18
CA PHE A 362 -19.96 -11.04 18.19
C PHE A 362 -20.69 -11.91 17.16
N LEU A 363 -20.03 -12.94 16.61
CA LEU A 363 -20.64 -13.86 15.65
C LEU A 363 -21.77 -14.67 16.28
N ASP A 364 -21.58 -15.16 17.51
CA ASP A 364 -22.61 -15.90 18.23
C ASP A 364 -23.88 -15.07 18.46
N GLU A 365 -23.73 -13.76 18.68
CA GLU A 365 -24.85 -12.85 18.96
C GLU A 365 -25.49 -12.28 17.69
N VAL A 366 -24.71 -11.93 16.66
CA VAL A 366 -25.23 -11.22 15.47
C VAL A 366 -26.16 -12.10 14.64
N PHE A 367 -25.91 -13.41 14.57
CA PHE A 367 -26.76 -14.33 13.81
C PHE A 367 -28.07 -14.68 14.55
N LEU A 368 -28.19 -14.40 15.85
CA LEU A 368 -29.47 -14.46 16.56
C LEU A 368 -30.43 -13.33 16.15
N LEU A 369 -29.90 -12.25 15.56
CA LEU A 369 -30.71 -11.14 15.07
C LEU A 369 -31.31 -11.48 13.71
N LYS A 370 -32.58 -11.08 13.51
CA LYS A 370 -33.29 -11.31 12.25
C LYS A 370 -32.63 -10.57 11.08
N PRO A 371 -32.41 -11.25 9.94
CA PRO A 371 -31.97 -10.60 8.70
C PRO A 371 -33.08 -9.75 8.09
N GLY A 372 -32.72 -8.90 7.12
CA GLY A 372 -33.66 -7.98 6.44
C GLY A 372 -34.11 -6.76 7.25
N LEU A 373 -33.80 -6.71 8.56
CA LEU A 373 -33.92 -5.51 9.39
C LEU A 373 -32.54 -4.85 9.56
N MET A 374 -32.51 -3.58 9.95
CA MET A 374 -31.25 -2.85 10.21
C MET A 374 -30.53 -3.27 11.51
N LEU A 375 -30.99 -4.34 12.18
CA LEU A 375 -30.47 -4.80 13.46
C LEU A 375 -29.01 -5.26 13.37
N ARG A 376 -28.68 -6.14 12.41
CA ARG A 376 -27.30 -6.64 12.23
C ARG A 376 -26.31 -5.52 11.91
N SER A 377 -26.72 -4.56 11.06
CA SER A 377 -25.89 -3.39 10.74
C SER A 377 -25.66 -2.48 11.95
N THR A 378 -26.69 -2.28 12.79
CA THR A 378 -26.58 -1.46 14.00
C THR A 378 -25.69 -2.14 15.04
N TYR A 379 -25.84 -3.45 15.21
CA TYR A 379 -25.03 -4.25 16.13
C TYR A 379 -23.55 -4.30 15.70
N LEU A 380 -23.29 -4.47 14.39
CA LEU A 380 -21.95 -4.33 13.81
C LEU A 380 -21.34 -2.95 14.09
N ALA A 381 -22.10 -1.86 13.91
CA ALA A 381 -21.60 -0.51 14.20
C ALA A 381 -21.23 -0.33 15.69
N GLN A 382 -22.01 -0.91 16.60
CA GLN A 382 -21.71 -0.91 18.04
C GLN A 382 -20.45 -1.72 18.35
N PHE A 383 -20.30 -2.89 17.73
CA PHE A 383 -19.11 -3.71 17.84
C PHE A 383 -17.85 -2.95 17.40
N LEU A 384 -17.87 -2.33 16.21
CA LEU A 384 -16.75 -1.53 15.70
C LEU A 384 -16.44 -0.34 16.61
N LEU A 385 -17.46 0.35 17.13
CA LEU A 385 -17.27 1.46 18.06
C LEU A 385 -16.58 1.00 19.35
N LEU A 386 -16.94 -0.17 19.88
CA LEU A 386 -16.30 -0.74 21.06
C LEU A 386 -14.83 -1.06 20.80
N LEU A 387 -14.50 -1.68 19.65
CA LEU A 387 -13.12 -1.97 19.27
C LEU A 387 -12.27 -0.70 19.19
N HIS A 388 -12.77 0.35 18.54
CA HIS A 388 -12.06 1.63 18.43
C HIS A 388 -11.86 2.30 19.79
N ARG A 389 -12.86 2.25 20.68
CA ARG A 389 -12.72 2.79 22.04
C ARG A 389 -11.66 2.02 22.84
N LYS A 390 -11.66 0.69 22.77
CA LYS A 390 -10.61 -0.14 23.41
C LYS A 390 -9.22 0.20 22.86
N ALA A 391 -9.07 0.37 21.55
CA ALA A 391 -7.80 0.77 20.94
C ALA A 391 -7.32 2.15 21.40
N LEU A 392 -8.22 3.14 21.46
CA LEU A 392 -7.88 4.47 21.94
C LEU A 392 -7.51 4.49 23.43
N THR A 393 -8.23 3.73 24.27
CA THR A 393 -7.89 3.58 25.69
C THR A 393 -6.54 2.90 25.88
N LEU A 394 -6.24 1.87 25.08
CA LEU A 394 -4.93 1.21 25.07
C LEU A 394 -3.81 2.20 24.72
N LEU A 395 -4.00 3.02 23.69
CA LEU A 395 -3.04 4.07 23.32
C LEU A 395 -2.79 5.04 24.46
N LYS A 396 -3.86 5.53 25.11
CA LYS A 396 -3.75 6.47 26.23
C LYS A 396 -3.06 5.85 27.43
N TYR A 397 -3.37 4.60 27.75
CA TYR A 397 -2.69 3.85 28.82
C TYR A 397 -1.18 3.80 28.59
N ILE A 398 -0.74 3.45 27.37
CA ILE A 398 0.68 3.37 27.01
C ILE A 398 1.32 4.78 27.03
N GLU A 399 0.66 5.79 26.48
CA GLU A 399 1.15 7.17 26.46
C GLU A 399 1.40 7.70 27.88
N ASP A 400 0.44 7.53 28.78
CA ASP A 400 0.54 8.06 30.14
C ASP A 400 1.60 7.31 30.97
N GLU A 401 1.68 5.97 30.84
CA GLU A 401 2.69 5.17 31.53
C GLU A 401 4.12 5.53 31.08
N THR A 402 4.30 5.78 29.77
CA THR A 402 5.63 6.00 29.17
C THR A 402 6.04 7.47 29.12
N GLN A 403 5.18 8.38 29.60
CA GLN A 403 5.34 9.83 29.41
C GLN A 403 5.49 10.19 27.93
N LYS A 404 4.57 9.68 27.10
CA LYS A 404 4.56 9.78 25.65
C LYS A 404 5.85 9.24 25.01
N GLY A 405 6.26 8.03 25.39
CA GLY A 405 7.42 7.36 24.80
C GLY A 405 8.79 7.79 25.34
N LYS A 406 8.87 8.73 26.29
CA LYS A 406 10.14 9.10 26.95
C LYS A 406 10.77 7.95 27.74
N LYS A 407 9.95 7.00 28.19
CA LYS A 407 10.37 5.79 28.91
C LYS A 407 9.92 4.55 28.14
N PRO A 408 10.68 3.44 28.19
CA PRO A 408 10.24 2.18 27.61
C PRO A 408 8.99 1.66 28.31
N PHE A 409 8.09 1.03 27.55
CA PHE A 409 6.91 0.38 28.10
C PHE A 409 7.28 -0.93 28.80
N ARG A 410 6.74 -1.18 30.01
CA ARG A 410 7.09 -2.37 30.82
C ARG A 410 5.90 -3.07 31.46
N SER A 411 4.72 -2.47 31.50
CA SER A 411 3.58 -3.01 32.27
C SER A 411 2.53 -3.70 31.39
N LEU A 412 2.96 -4.51 30.41
CA LEU A 412 2.05 -5.26 29.52
C LEU A 412 1.04 -6.10 30.31
N ARG A 413 1.47 -6.75 31.41
CA ARG A 413 0.59 -7.58 32.25
C ARG A 413 -0.53 -6.76 32.90
N ASN A 414 -0.22 -5.57 33.39
CA ASN A 414 -1.21 -4.69 34.02
C ASN A 414 -2.19 -4.18 32.96
N LEU A 415 -1.68 -3.73 31.81
CA LEU A 415 -2.49 -3.32 30.67
C LEU A 415 -3.50 -4.40 30.26
N LYS A 416 -3.03 -5.65 30.11
CA LYS A 416 -3.91 -6.79 29.76
C LYS A 416 -5.01 -7.03 30.79
N THR A 417 -4.72 -6.81 32.07
CA THR A 417 -5.66 -7.02 33.17
C THR A 417 -6.68 -5.87 33.23
N ASP A 418 -6.19 -4.63 33.21
CA ASP A 418 -7.02 -3.43 33.39
C ASP A 418 -7.96 -3.17 32.20
N LEU A 419 -7.57 -3.58 30.98
CA LEU A 419 -8.36 -3.39 29.76
C LEU A 419 -9.17 -4.63 29.34
N ASP A 420 -9.12 -5.70 30.16
CA ASP A 420 -9.75 -6.98 29.87
C ASP A 420 -9.32 -7.53 28.49
N LEU A 421 -8.00 -7.72 28.33
CA LEU A 421 -7.30 -8.21 27.13
C LEU A 421 -6.35 -9.35 27.50
N MET A 422 -6.81 -10.26 28.37
CA MET A 422 -6.00 -11.38 28.85
C MET A 422 -5.74 -12.41 27.75
N THR A 423 -6.71 -12.60 26.85
CA THR A 423 -6.61 -13.44 25.65
C THR A 423 -5.68 -12.79 24.62
N GLU A 424 -4.70 -13.53 24.12
CA GLU A 424 -3.73 -12.99 23.14
C GLU A 424 -4.38 -12.59 21.81
N GLY A 425 -5.41 -13.31 21.36
CA GLY A 425 -6.15 -12.95 20.14
C GLY A 425 -6.88 -11.61 20.26
N ASP A 426 -7.51 -11.35 21.41
CA ASP A 426 -8.20 -10.09 21.71
C ASP A 426 -7.20 -8.93 21.81
N LEU A 427 -6.08 -9.14 22.51
CA LEU A 427 -4.98 -8.18 22.56
C LEU A 427 -4.46 -7.85 21.15
N SER A 428 -4.27 -8.87 20.31
CA SER A 428 -3.73 -8.70 18.95
C SER A 428 -4.67 -7.86 18.08
N ILE A 429 -5.99 -8.06 18.17
CA ILE A 429 -6.99 -7.24 17.48
C ILE A 429 -6.90 -5.77 17.91
N ILE A 430 -6.90 -5.52 19.22
CA ILE A 430 -6.89 -4.14 19.75
C ILE A 430 -5.55 -3.45 19.45
N MET A 431 -4.44 -4.17 19.56
CA MET A 431 -3.11 -3.67 19.20
C MET A 431 -3.01 -3.33 17.70
N ALA A 432 -3.54 -4.18 16.82
CA ALA A 432 -3.55 -3.92 15.37
C ALA A 432 -4.37 -2.66 15.01
N LEU A 433 -5.52 -2.46 15.65
CA LEU A 433 -6.29 -1.22 15.48
C LEU A 433 -5.54 0.00 16.04
N ALA A 434 -4.87 -0.15 17.18
CA ALA A 434 -4.06 0.91 17.76
C ALA A 434 -2.84 1.27 16.88
N GLU A 435 -2.22 0.30 16.20
CA GLU A 435 -1.14 0.51 15.24
C GLU A 435 -1.59 1.37 14.04
N LYS A 436 -2.81 1.12 13.53
CA LYS A 436 -3.38 1.92 12.44
C LYS A 436 -3.62 3.37 12.85
N LEU A 437 -4.02 3.59 14.10
CA LEU A 437 -4.21 4.92 14.67
C LEU A 437 -2.87 5.61 14.99
N LYS A 438 -1.86 4.84 15.41
CA LYS A 438 -0.53 5.34 15.76
C LYS A 438 0.56 4.33 15.36
N VAL A 439 1.14 4.57 14.19
CA VAL A 439 2.19 3.73 13.60
C VAL A 439 3.42 3.69 14.52
N GLY A 440 4.02 2.51 14.66
CA GLY A 440 5.21 2.24 15.49
C GLY A 440 4.90 1.74 16.90
N LEU A 441 3.63 1.56 17.26
CA LEU A 441 3.22 1.11 18.59
C LEU A 441 3.66 -0.33 18.87
N HIS A 442 3.43 -1.27 17.95
CA HIS A 442 3.85 -2.65 18.09
C HIS A 442 5.36 -2.76 18.27
N SER A 443 6.14 -2.02 17.48
CA SER A 443 7.61 -1.99 17.60
C SER A 443 8.05 -1.41 18.94
N PHE A 444 7.34 -0.40 19.46
CA PHE A 444 7.64 0.18 20.77
C PHE A 444 7.32 -0.75 21.94
N VAL A 445 6.22 -1.51 21.85
CA VAL A 445 5.74 -2.41 22.92
C VAL A 445 6.45 -3.77 22.90
N PHE A 446 6.56 -4.39 21.72
CA PHE A 446 7.04 -5.77 21.55
C PHE A 446 8.43 -5.86 20.90
N GLY A 447 8.86 -4.80 20.19
CA GLY A 447 10.17 -4.79 19.56
C GLY A 447 11.28 -4.95 20.60
N LYS A 448 12.29 -5.77 20.27
CA LYS A 448 13.51 -5.82 21.08
C LYS A 448 14.13 -4.41 21.12
N PRO A 449 14.73 -3.96 22.24
CA PRO A 449 15.36 -2.64 22.36
C PRO A 449 16.51 -2.32 21.39
N PHE A 450 16.84 -3.23 20.47
CA PHE A 450 17.88 -3.05 19.47
C PHE A 450 17.23 -2.89 18.09
N TYR A 451 17.59 -1.80 17.41
CA TYR A 451 17.18 -1.41 16.05
C TYR A 451 15.92 -0.55 15.86
N THR A 452 15.40 0.14 16.89
CA THR A 452 14.53 1.30 16.61
C THR A 452 15.36 2.37 15.93
N SER A 453 15.17 2.57 14.62
CA SER A 453 15.81 3.66 13.91
C SER A 453 15.40 4.98 14.54
N VAL A 454 16.30 5.97 14.49
CA VAL A 454 16.07 7.35 14.97
C VAL A 454 14.70 7.88 14.50
N GLN A 455 14.28 7.56 13.27
CA GLN A 455 12.95 7.90 12.73
C GLN A 455 11.74 7.36 13.52
N GLU A 456 11.80 6.15 14.09
CA GLU A 456 10.68 5.59 14.87
C GLU A 456 10.60 6.21 16.27
N ARG A 457 11.75 6.65 16.81
CA ARG A 457 11.78 7.44 18.05
C ARG A 457 11.24 8.84 17.83
N ASP A 458 11.53 9.45 16.67
CA ASP A 458 11.07 10.81 16.35
C ASP A 458 9.55 10.89 16.09
N VAL A 459 8.93 9.83 15.54
CA VAL A 459 7.47 9.72 15.40
C VAL A 459 6.77 9.63 16.76
N LEU A 460 7.40 9.04 17.78
CA LEU A 460 6.87 9.01 19.15
C LEU A 460 7.17 10.30 19.94
N MET A 461 8.27 10.99 19.62
CA MET A 461 8.69 12.25 20.27
C MET A 461 7.99 13.51 19.73
N SER A 462 7.30 13.42 18.59
CA SER A 462 6.66 14.57 17.92
C SER A 462 5.19 14.83 18.31
N PHE A 463 4.76 14.41 19.51
CA PHE A 463 3.43 14.72 20.08
C PHE A 463 3.42 15.25 21.52
#